data_AF-A0A948SWB4-F1
#
_entry.id   AF-A0A948SWB4-F1
#
_cell.length_a   1.000
_cell.length_b   1.000
_cell.length_c   1.000
_cell.angle_alpha   90.00
_cell.angle_beta   90.00
_cell.angle_gamma   90.00
#
_symmetry.space_group_name_H-M   'P 1'
#
loop_
_entity.id
_entity.type
_entity.pdbx_description
1 polymer ?
#
loop_
_entity_poly.entity_id
_entity_poly.type
_entity_poly.pdbx_seq_one_letter_code
_entity_poly.pdbx_strand_id
1 'polypeptide(L)'
;MNEDHVAFAILWWGDRVVDFLVDLSKSLPFDRLEGVTRRLARLVAQLELRQLVSIRIIDDARGRYIEFVKQSLGNAHLDGMKIVVDCGHGAGYLLAPLIFKELGAKVVKLGVEPDGLNINAGVGALYPEFAGKVVKEQGADV
;
A
#
# COMPACT_ATOMS: atom_id res chain seq x y z
N MET A 1 14.01 8.64 11.74
CA MET A 1 12.62 9.15 11.79
C MET A 1 12.10 8.81 13.18
N ASN A 2 11.71 9.81 13.98
CA ASN A 2 10.93 9.53 15.19
C ASN A 2 9.49 9.27 14.73
N GLU A 3 8.91 8.15 15.17
CA GLU A 3 7.57 7.71 14.78
C GLU A 3 6.45 8.62 15.33
N ASP A 4 6.77 9.50 16.28
CA ASP A 4 5.83 10.37 17.02
C ASP A 4 5.29 11.58 16.22
N HIS A 5 5.55 11.66 14.92
CA HIS A 5 5.35 12.88 14.14
C HIS A 5 4.67 12.68 12.79
N VAL A 6 4.02 11.54 12.54
CA VAL A 6 3.26 11.34 11.29
C VAL A 6 1.76 11.41 11.59
N ALA A 7 1.04 12.27 10.87
CA ALA A 7 -0.42 12.31 10.88
C ALA A 7 -1.00 11.77 9.58
N PHE A 8 -2.15 11.12 9.71
CA PHE A 8 -2.95 10.63 8.61
C PHE A 8 -4.16 11.54 8.41
N ALA A 9 -4.36 12.03 7.18
CA ALA A 9 -5.53 12.81 6.81
C ALA A 9 -6.26 12.10 5.66
N ILE A 10 -7.52 11.77 5.89
CA ILE A 10 -8.38 11.13 4.89
C ILE A 10 -9.28 12.20 4.29
N LEU A 11 -9.23 12.36 2.97
CA LEU A 11 -10.14 13.24 2.23
C LEU A 11 -11.03 12.40 1.31
N TRP A 12 -12.33 12.69 1.34
CA TRP A 12 -13.30 12.07 0.45
C TRP A 12 -13.51 12.96 -0.78
N TRP A 13 -13.44 12.36 -1.97
CA TRP A 13 -13.85 12.98 -3.22
C TRP A 13 -14.84 12.06 -3.94
N GLY A 14 -16.13 12.36 -3.80
CA GLY A 14 -17.19 11.53 -4.36
C GLY A 14 -17.21 10.16 -3.69
N ASP A 15 -17.11 9.10 -4.48
CA ASP A 15 -16.99 7.70 -4.07
C ASP A 15 -15.54 7.26 -3.80
N ARG A 16 -14.57 8.17 -3.92
CA ARG A 16 -13.14 7.87 -3.76
C ARG A 16 -12.59 8.44 -2.47
N VAL A 17 -11.62 7.73 -1.94
CA VAL A 17 -10.83 8.14 -0.78
C VAL A 17 -9.43 8.53 -1.24
N VAL A 18 -8.93 9.66 -0.76
CA VAL A 18 -7.55 10.08 -0.92
C VAL A 18 -6.92 10.16 0.46
N ASP A 19 -5.92 9.32 0.68
CA ASP A 19 -5.17 9.26 1.93
C ASP A 19 -3.90 10.11 1.83
N PHE A 20 -3.73 11.04 2.76
CA PHE A 20 -2.53 11.86 2.90
C PHE A 20 -1.76 11.42 4.14
N LEU A 21 -0.51 11.00 3.93
CA LEU A 21 0.49 10.89 4.99
C LEU A 21 1.21 12.23 5.10
N VAL A 22 1.06 12.89 6.25
CA VAL A 22 1.68 14.19 6.53
C VAL A 22 2.72 14.02 7.63
N ASP A 23 3.97 14.30 7.30
CA ASP A 23 5.04 14.41 8.30
C ASP A 23 4.91 15.75 9.05
N LEU A 24 4.41 15.67 10.28
CA LEU A 24 4.28 16.78 11.23
C LEU A 24 5.58 17.05 12.01
N SER A 25 6.66 16.30 11.77
CA SER A 25 7.94 16.52 12.49
C SER A 25 8.52 17.91 12.21
N LYS A 26 8.07 18.52 11.11
CA LYS A 26 8.42 19.88 10.71
C LYS A 26 7.35 20.92 11.05
N SER A 27 6.23 20.56 11.69
CA SER A 27 5.08 21.47 11.83
C SER A 27 4.17 21.17 13.03
N LEU A 28 4.38 21.96 14.09
CA LEU A 28 3.48 22.29 15.21
C LEU A 28 3.21 21.20 16.29
N PRO A 29 3.09 21.61 17.57
CA PRO A 29 2.84 20.70 18.70
C PRO A 29 1.47 20.00 18.62
N PHE A 30 1.44 18.78 19.15
CA PHE A 30 0.36 17.78 19.05
C PHE A 30 -0.95 18.18 19.76
N ASP A 31 -0.94 19.23 20.59
CA ASP A 31 -2.06 19.71 21.40
C ASP A 31 -3.20 20.40 20.62
N ARG A 32 -3.14 20.44 19.28
CA ARG A 32 -4.11 21.13 18.42
C ARG A 32 -4.69 20.29 17.27
N LEU A 33 -4.84 18.98 17.45
CA LEU A 33 -5.31 18.04 16.42
C LEU A 33 -6.74 18.31 15.90
N GLU A 34 -7.68 18.80 16.73
CA GLU A 34 -9.03 19.17 16.26
C GLU A 34 -9.05 20.33 15.23
N GLY A 35 -7.94 21.08 15.12
CA GLY A 35 -7.78 22.17 14.18
C GLY A 35 -7.12 21.79 12.85
N VAL A 36 -6.47 20.62 12.76
CA VAL A 36 -5.62 20.26 11.61
C VAL A 36 -6.45 20.08 10.34
N THR A 37 -7.57 19.36 10.39
CA THR A 37 -8.43 19.12 9.23
C THR A 37 -9.06 20.42 8.70
N ARG A 38 -9.57 21.29 9.60
CA ARG A 38 -10.14 22.60 9.24
C ARG A 38 -9.08 23.56 8.69
N ARG A 39 -7.86 23.52 9.23
CA ARG A 39 -6.75 24.37 8.78
C ARG A 39 -6.17 23.89 7.46
N LEU A 40 -6.03 22.58 7.24
CA LEU A 40 -5.66 21.99 5.95
C LEU A 40 -6.72 22.29 4.88
N ALA A 41 -8.01 22.12 5.18
CA ALA A 41 -9.08 22.47 4.24
C ALA A 41 -9.04 23.96 3.85
N ARG A 42 -8.80 24.87 4.80
CA ARG A 42 -8.60 26.30 4.52
C ARG A 42 -7.35 26.58 3.69
N LEU A 43 -6.22 25.98 4.04
CA LEU A 43 -4.95 26.13 3.31
C LEU A 43 -5.11 25.65 1.87
N VAL A 44 -5.71 24.48 1.66
CA VAL A 44 -5.99 23.93 0.33
C VAL A 44 -6.96 24.82 -0.45
N ALA A 45 -7.99 25.37 0.19
CA ALA A 45 -8.92 26.30 -0.45
C ALA A 45 -8.31 27.68 -0.77
N GLN A 46 -7.25 28.08 -0.07
CA GLN A 46 -6.53 29.34 -0.27
C GLN A 46 -5.31 29.22 -1.18
N LEU A 47 -4.85 27.99 -1.47
CA LEU A 47 -3.80 27.76 -2.46
C LEU A 47 -4.37 28.07 -3.85
N GLU A 48 -3.99 29.23 -4.40
CA GLU A 48 -4.13 29.41 -5.84
C GLU A 48 -3.27 28.34 -6.53
N LEU A 49 -3.87 27.54 -7.42
CA LEU A 49 -3.24 26.47 -8.22
C LEU A 49 -1.97 26.89 -8.99
N ARG A 50 -1.63 28.18 -8.99
CA ARG A 50 -0.51 28.81 -9.69
C ARG A 50 0.87 28.52 -9.08
N GLN A 51 0.96 27.86 -7.93
CA GLN A 51 2.23 27.54 -7.25
C GLN A 51 2.61 26.04 -7.22
N LEU A 52 1.97 25.17 -8.00
CA LEU A 52 2.48 23.80 -8.19
C LEU A 52 3.72 23.84 -9.09
N VAL A 53 4.91 23.94 -8.47
CA VAL A 53 6.16 24.28 -9.18
C VAL A 53 6.82 23.07 -9.87
N SER A 54 6.58 21.82 -9.44
CA SER A 54 7.08 20.64 -10.17
C SER A 54 6.37 19.34 -9.80
N ILE A 55 6.09 18.49 -10.79
CA ILE A 55 5.70 17.08 -10.61
C ILE A 55 6.88 16.22 -11.05
N ARG A 56 7.27 15.25 -10.23
CA ARG A 56 8.27 14.24 -10.59
C ARG A 56 7.73 12.85 -10.32
N ILE A 57 7.87 11.97 -11.30
CA ILE A 57 7.64 10.53 -11.14
C ILE A 57 8.95 9.93 -10.61
N ILE A 58 8.85 9.04 -9.64
CA ILE A 58 10.02 8.36 -9.07
C ILE A 58 10.03 6.92 -9.59
N ASP A 59 10.77 6.68 -10.66
CA ASP A 59 10.72 5.41 -11.40
C ASP A 59 11.23 4.22 -10.58
N ASP A 60 12.19 4.43 -9.69
CA ASP A 60 12.83 3.39 -8.88
C ASP A 60 12.10 3.09 -7.56
N ALA A 61 11.00 3.80 -7.25
CA ALA A 61 10.32 3.71 -5.96
C ALA A 61 9.91 2.27 -5.60
N ARG A 62 9.51 1.48 -6.61
CA ARG A 62 9.15 0.08 -6.46
C ARG A 62 10.33 -0.77 -5.99
N GLY A 63 11.48 -0.64 -6.65
CA GLY A 63 12.70 -1.39 -6.31
C GLY A 63 13.19 -1.02 -4.91
N ARG A 64 13.19 0.28 -4.57
CA ARG A 64 13.56 0.75 -3.22
C ARG A 64 12.65 0.18 -2.14
N TYR A 65 11.35 0.07 -2.40
CA TYR A 65 10.41 -0.55 -1.46
C TYR A 65 10.61 -2.06 -1.31
N ILE A 66 10.85 -2.79 -2.42
CA ILE A 66 11.13 -4.24 -2.38
C ILE A 66 12.37 -4.52 -1.52
N GLU A 67 13.45 -3.77 -1.74
CA GLU A 67 14.68 -3.92 -0.96
C GLU A 67 14.48 -3.58 0.51
N PHE A 68 13.72 -2.52 0.82
CA PHE A 68 13.37 -2.19 2.19
C PHE A 68 12.60 -3.32 2.90
N VAL A 69 11.60 -3.91 2.24
CA VAL A 69 10.83 -5.03 2.80
C VAL A 69 11.72 -6.24 3.03
N LYS A 70 12.56 -6.60 2.05
CA LYS A 70 13.51 -7.73 2.18
C LYS A 70 14.51 -7.51 3.31
N GLN A 71 15.08 -6.32 3.43
CA GLN A 71 15.99 -5.96 4.54
C GLN A 71 15.30 -6.05 5.90
N SER A 72 14.03 -5.66 5.99
CA SER A 72 13.24 -5.75 7.22
C SER A 72 12.99 -7.19 7.68
N LEU A 73 13.13 -8.16 6.77
CA LEU A 73 13.02 -9.59 7.05
C LEU A 73 14.37 -10.25 7.37
N GLY A 74 15.47 -9.49 7.36
CA GLY A 74 16.82 -10.00 7.63
C GLY A 74 17.25 -11.10 6.65
N ASN A 75 17.68 -12.25 7.18
CA ASN A 75 18.11 -13.41 6.39
C ASN A 75 16.98 -14.43 6.18
N ALA A 76 15.71 -14.00 6.24
CA ALA A 76 14.59 -14.90 5.99
C ALA A 76 14.56 -15.32 4.52
N HIS A 77 14.39 -16.62 4.30
CA HIS A 77 14.22 -17.22 2.99
C HIS A 77 13.03 -18.17 3.04
N LEU A 78 12.34 -18.31 1.91
CA LEU A 78 11.13 -19.11 1.72
C LEU A 78 11.35 -20.23 0.70
N ASP A 79 12.62 -20.60 0.48
CA ASP A 79 12.99 -21.70 -0.40
C ASP A 79 12.25 -22.98 0.00
N GLY A 80 11.71 -23.68 -1.00
CA GLY A 80 10.95 -24.90 -0.80
C GLY A 80 9.47 -24.68 -0.42
N MET A 81 9.05 -23.45 -0.09
CA MET A 81 7.64 -23.14 0.15
C MET A 81 6.90 -22.83 -1.15
N LYS A 82 5.67 -23.35 -1.27
CA LYS A 82 4.69 -22.93 -2.26
C LYS A 82 3.60 -22.12 -1.56
N ILE A 83 3.39 -20.87 -1.99
CA ILE A 83 2.45 -19.96 -1.34
C ILE A 83 1.41 -19.42 -2.32
N VAL A 84 0.20 -19.17 -1.85
CA VAL A 84 -0.82 -18.42 -2.59
C VAL A 84 -0.82 -16.97 -2.12
N VAL A 85 -0.69 -16.04 -3.06
CA VAL A 85 -0.74 -14.60 -2.78
C VAL A 85 -1.93 -14.00 -3.52
N ASP A 86 -2.97 -13.64 -2.77
CA ASP A 86 -4.12 -12.90 -3.27
C ASP A 86 -3.96 -11.41 -3.00
N CYS A 87 -3.87 -10.62 -4.08
CA CYS A 87 -3.70 -9.17 -4.01
C CYS A 87 -5.00 -8.38 -4.16
N GLY A 88 -6.16 -9.05 -4.31
CA GLY A 88 -7.47 -8.41 -4.35
C GLY A 88 -7.67 -7.38 -5.47
N HIS A 89 -6.87 -7.43 -6.54
CA HIS A 89 -6.76 -6.40 -7.57
C HIS A 89 -6.41 -5.00 -7.00
N GLY A 90 -5.79 -4.96 -5.82
CA GLY A 90 -5.43 -3.74 -5.11
C GLY A 90 -4.01 -3.25 -5.41
N ALA A 91 -3.54 -2.27 -4.63
CA ALA A 91 -2.25 -1.62 -4.83
C ALA A 91 -1.03 -2.56 -4.76
N GLY A 92 -1.15 -3.67 -4.02
CA GLY A 92 -0.08 -4.66 -3.84
C GLY A 92 0.11 -5.65 -5.00
N TYR A 93 -0.75 -5.61 -6.03
CA TYR A 93 -0.85 -6.64 -7.08
C TYR A 93 0.47 -6.99 -7.79
N LEU A 94 1.36 -6.00 -7.93
CA LEU A 94 2.65 -6.16 -8.59
C LEU A 94 3.75 -6.56 -7.60
N LEU A 95 3.78 -5.92 -6.44
CA LEU A 95 4.93 -6.01 -5.53
C LEU A 95 4.88 -7.25 -4.64
N ALA A 96 3.71 -7.59 -4.08
CA ALA A 96 3.61 -8.69 -3.13
C ALA A 96 4.08 -10.03 -3.75
N PRO A 97 3.62 -10.44 -4.95
CA PRO A 97 4.11 -11.68 -5.57
C PRO A 97 5.62 -11.66 -5.87
N LEU A 98 6.15 -10.49 -6.24
CA LEU A 98 7.57 -10.34 -6.59
C LEU A 98 8.46 -10.49 -5.35
N ILE A 99 8.10 -9.84 -4.24
CA ILE A 99 8.83 -9.94 -2.97
C ILE A 99 8.92 -11.39 -2.52
N PHE A 100 7.79 -12.11 -2.46
CA PHE A 100 7.82 -13.52 -2.04
C PHE A 100 8.61 -14.42 -2.99
N LYS A 101 8.54 -14.16 -4.30
CA LYS A 101 9.35 -14.88 -5.28
C LYS A 101 10.85 -14.64 -5.09
N GLU A 102 11.26 -13.39 -4.83
CA GLU A 102 12.66 -13.04 -4.56
C GLU A 102 13.17 -13.61 -3.24
N LEU A 103 12.28 -13.88 -2.27
CA LEU A 103 12.60 -14.59 -1.04
C LEU A 103 12.74 -16.10 -1.24
N GLY A 104 12.49 -16.64 -2.44
CA GLY A 104 12.67 -18.07 -2.78
C GLY A 104 11.39 -18.90 -2.86
N ALA A 105 10.21 -18.31 -2.57
CA ALA A 105 8.95 -19.05 -2.62
C ALA A 105 8.49 -19.35 -4.06
N LYS A 106 7.83 -20.49 -4.25
CA LYS A 106 7.00 -20.77 -5.43
C LYS A 106 5.64 -20.08 -5.26
N VAL A 107 5.43 -18.98 -5.97
CA VAL A 107 4.23 -18.14 -5.81
C VAL A 107 3.11 -18.51 -6.80
N VAL A 108 1.92 -18.78 -6.28
CA VAL A 108 0.66 -18.80 -7.02
C VAL A 108 -0.02 -17.44 -6.83
N LYS A 109 -0.32 -16.75 -7.94
CA LYS A 109 -0.83 -15.36 -7.92
C LYS A 109 -2.34 -15.33 -8.12
N LEU A 110 -3.06 -14.61 -7.27
CA LEU A 110 -4.49 -14.33 -7.39
C LEU A 110 -4.76 -12.83 -7.25
N GLY A 111 -5.82 -12.33 -7.91
CA GLY A 111 -6.17 -10.92 -7.82
C GLY A 111 -5.06 -9.98 -8.32
N VAL A 112 -4.33 -10.36 -9.38
CA VAL A 112 -3.16 -9.61 -9.89
C VAL A 112 -3.38 -8.88 -11.23
N GLU A 113 -4.64 -8.77 -11.66
CA GLU A 113 -5.01 -8.17 -12.95
C GLU A 113 -6.02 -7.04 -12.74
N PRO A 114 -5.62 -5.91 -12.15
CA PRO A 114 -6.53 -4.80 -11.93
C PRO A 114 -6.94 -4.14 -13.25
N ASP A 115 -8.24 -3.85 -13.40
CA ASP A 115 -8.80 -3.11 -14.55
C ASP A 115 -9.31 -1.69 -14.15
N GLY A 116 -9.18 -1.36 -12.88
CA GLY A 116 -9.65 -0.10 -12.29
C GLY A 116 -11.08 -0.16 -11.72
N LEU A 117 -11.81 -1.24 -11.95
CA LEU A 117 -13.19 -1.45 -11.48
C LEU A 117 -13.35 -2.74 -10.65
N ASN A 118 -12.44 -3.69 -10.79
CA ASN A 118 -12.51 -5.02 -10.19
C ASN A 118 -11.84 -5.17 -8.81
N ILE A 119 -11.57 -4.06 -8.10
CA ILE A 119 -11.00 -4.14 -6.74
C ILE A 119 -11.90 -4.97 -5.82
N ASN A 120 -11.31 -5.97 -5.16
CA ASN A 120 -11.99 -6.94 -4.30
C ASN A 120 -13.16 -7.70 -4.97
N ALA A 121 -13.22 -7.81 -6.30
CA ALA A 121 -14.29 -8.54 -6.98
C ALA A 121 -14.15 -10.06 -6.78
N GLY A 122 -14.68 -10.58 -5.67
CA GLY A 122 -14.64 -12.01 -5.34
C GLY A 122 -13.25 -12.56 -4.96
N VAL A 123 -12.32 -11.65 -4.63
CA VAL A 123 -10.92 -11.94 -4.26
C VAL A 123 -10.45 -10.99 -3.15
N GLY A 124 -9.28 -11.27 -2.58
CA GLY A 124 -8.66 -10.46 -1.54
C GLY A 124 -9.20 -10.75 -0.14
N ALA A 125 -8.83 -9.92 0.83
CA ALA A 125 -9.13 -10.16 2.24
C ALA A 125 -10.62 -10.18 2.61
N LEU A 126 -11.49 -9.64 1.74
CA LEU A 126 -12.94 -9.70 1.90
C LEU A 126 -13.54 -11.04 1.43
N TYR A 127 -12.81 -11.80 0.63
CA TYR A 127 -13.21 -13.09 0.06
C TYR A 127 -12.09 -14.15 0.22
N PRO A 128 -11.57 -14.37 1.45
CA PRO A 128 -10.41 -15.22 1.70
C PRO A 128 -10.67 -16.71 1.38
N GLU A 129 -11.93 -17.13 1.31
CA GLU A 129 -12.34 -18.50 0.96
C GLU A 129 -11.83 -18.92 -0.43
N PHE A 130 -11.73 -17.98 -1.38
CA PHE A 130 -11.21 -18.27 -2.71
C PHE A 130 -9.72 -18.62 -2.65
N ALA A 131 -8.92 -17.82 -1.96
CA ALA A 131 -7.50 -18.11 -1.73
C ALA A 131 -7.32 -19.44 -1.00
N GLY A 132 -8.09 -19.69 0.07
CA GLY A 132 -8.03 -20.94 0.83
C GLY A 132 -8.40 -22.18 0.01
N LYS A 133 -9.33 -22.06 -0.94
CA LYS A 133 -9.64 -23.12 -1.90
C LYS A 133 -8.44 -23.39 -2.82
N VAL A 134 -7.85 -22.34 -3.38
CA VAL A 134 -6.69 -22.46 -4.29
C VAL A 134 -5.49 -23.05 -3.56
N VAL A 135 -5.25 -22.72 -2.28
CA VAL A 135 -4.20 -23.33 -1.46
C VAL A 135 -4.32 -24.85 -1.46
N LYS A 136 -5.52 -25.37 -1.19
CA LYS A 136 -5.79 -26.82 -1.18
C LYS A 136 -5.63 -27.44 -2.58
N GLU A 137 -6.20 -26.82 -3.61
CA GLU A 137 -6.13 -27.31 -4.99
C GLU A 137 -4.69 -27.35 -5.52
N GLN A 138 -3.87 -26.40 -5.10
CA GLN A 138 -2.49 -26.28 -5.52
C GLN A 138 -1.53 -27.08 -4.64
N GLY A 139 -1.97 -27.62 -3.49
CA GLY A 139 -1.07 -28.17 -2.49
C GLY A 139 -0.02 -27.14 -2.06
N ALA A 140 -0.43 -25.89 -1.84
CA ALA A 140 0.40 -24.85 -1.28
C ALA A 140 0.47 -24.99 0.24
N ASP A 141 1.55 -24.49 0.84
CA ASP A 141 1.79 -24.51 2.29
C ASP A 141 0.94 -23.47 3.02
N VAL A 142 0.64 -22.34 2.37
CA VAL A 142 -0.16 -21.23 2.89
C VAL A 142 -0.83 -20.43 1.78
#